data_AF-A0A3D3CIG0-F1
#
_entry.id   AF-A0A3D3CIG0-F1
#
_cell.length_a   1.000
_cell.length_b   1.000
_cell.length_c   1.000
_cell.angle_alpha   90.00
_cell.angle_beta   90.00
_cell.angle_gamma   90.00
#
_symmetry.space_group_name_H-M   'P 1'
#
loop_
_entity.id
_entity.type
_entity.pdbx_description
1 polymer ?
#
loop_
_entity_poly.entity_id
_entity_poly.type
_entity_poly.pdbx_seq_one_letter_code
_entity_poly.pdbx_strand_id
1 'polypeptide(L)'
;MADERTETLRVLHVSPEVAPFSKVGGLGDVAGALPPALRRQGVDCRIVTPAWDGILDAIRDRGLPLTRVSRGVEAVVRWEILRGTVWKCLVDDLPVYLLDSPLFGGRRIYPNDVTADSVIPFLFLSLAALDLPESIRWRPRIIHCHDWTTAPVIGALTWHQYYRRFFNDYRTVFTIHNLAH
;
A
#
# COMPACT_ATOMS: atom_id res chain seq x y z
N MET A 1 -28.94 -6.08 -26.07
CA MET A 1 -28.71 -5.47 -24.75
C MET A 1 -27.62 -6.29 -24.08
N ALA A 2 -26.40 -5.75 -24.03
CA ALA A 2 -25.28 -6.45 -23.39
C ALA A 2 -25.46 -6.39 -21.88
N ASP A 3 -25.28 -7.53 -21.24
CA ASP A 3 -25.29 -7.79 -19.80
C ASP A 3 -24.29 -6.84 -19.09
N GLU A 4 -24.80 -5.74 -18.50
CA GLU A 4 -24.06 -4.93 -17.52
C GLU A 4 -23.88 -5.76 -16.24
N ARG A 5 -22.98 -6.75 -16.30
CA ARG A 5 -22.41 -7.30 -15.07
C ARG A 5 -21.67 -6.15 -14.43
N THR A 6 -22.22 -5.59 -13.36
CA THR A 6 -21.53 -4.66 -12.45
C THR A 6 -20.15 -5.22 -12.16
N GLU A 7 -19.11 -4.68 -12.80
CA GLU A 7 -17.74 -5.11 -12.57
C GLU A 7 -17.47 -4.99 -11.08
N THR A 8 -17.00 -6.07 -10.45
CA THR A 8 -16.61 -6.06 -9.04
C THR A 8 -15.62 -4.92 -8.81
N LEU A 9 -16.00 -3.98 -7.94
CA LEU A 9 -15.17 -2.83 -7.64
C LEU A 9 -13.87 -3.30 -6.99
N ARG A 10 -12.72 -2.87 -7.54
CA ARG A 10 -11.38 -3.25 -7.08
C ARG A 10 -10.69 -2.07 -6.41
N VAL A 11 -10.32 -2.22 -5.14
CA VAL A 11 -9.74 -1.14 -4.33
C VAL A 11 -8.41 -1.58 -3.75
N LEU A 12 -7.35 -0.81 -4.01
CA LEU A 12 -6.06 -0.96 -3.35
C LEU A 12 -5.97 0.07 -2.23
N HIS A 13 -5.91 -0.40 -0.99
CA HIS A 13 -5.59 0.44 0.17
C HIS A 13 -4.07 0.53 0.31
N VAL A 14 -3.55 1.75 0.28
CA VAL A 14 -2.12 2.05 0.51
C VAL A 14 -2.03 2.66 1.90
N SER A 15 -1.31 2.00 2.81
CA SER A 15 -1.24 2.41 4.21
C SER A 15 0.16 2.21 4.79
N PRO A 16 0.70 3.14 5.59
CA PRO A 16 1.99 2.97 6.27
C PRO A 16 1.92 1.98 7.44
N GLU A 17 0.74 1.77 8.02
CA GLU A 17 0.49 0.84 9.12
C GLU A 17 -0.86 0.13 8.95
N VAL A 18 -0.92 -1.13 9.39
CA VAL A 18 -2.10 -2.00 9.26
C VAL A 18 -2.12 -3.00 10.40
N ALA A 19 -3.16 -2.99 11.23
CA ALA A 19 -3.36 -4.03 12.24
C ALA A 19 -3.70 -5.38 11.57
N PRO A 20 -3.18 -6.53 12.07
CA PRO A 20 -2.38 -6.70 13.28
C PRO A 20 -0.85 -6.70 13.03
N PHE A 21 -0.38 -6.22 11.87
CA PHE A 21 1.04 -6.29 11.48
C PHE A 21 1.85 -5.14 12.06
N SER A 22 1.40 -3.92 11.82
CA SER A 22 2.04 -2.68 12.24
C SER A 22 0.97 -1.71 12.70
N LYS A 23 1.14 -1.15 13.90
CA LYS A 23 0.20 -0.18 14.46
C LYS A 23 0.89 0.73 15.45
N VAL A 24 0.78 2.04 15.21
CA VAL A 24 1.12 3.11 16.13
C VAL A 24 -0.14 3.84 16.59
N GLY A 25 -1.07 4.12 15.65
CA GLY A 25 -2.28 4.90 15.94
C GLY A 25 -3.58 4.24 15.47
N GLY A 26 -4.64 5.05 15.41
CA GLY A 26 -5.97 4.61 14.95
C GLY A 26 -6.03 4.33 13.44
N LEU A 27 -5.09 4.87 12.66
CA LEU A 27 -5.00 4.61 11.23
C LEU A 27 -4.80 3.11 10.95
N GLY A 28 -3.92 2.45 11.71
CA GLY A 28 -3.71 1.00 11.61
C GLY A 28 -4.97 0.18 11.89
N ASP A 29 -5.85 0.63 12.80
CA ASP A 29 -7.13 -0.03 13.07
C ASP A 29 -8.09 0.11 11.88
N VAL A 30 -8.19 1.32 11.32
CA VAL A 30 -9.04 1.57 10.15
C VAL A 30 -8.54 0.79 8.94
N ALA A 31 -7.24 0.80 8.68
CA ALA A 31 -6.63 0.05 7.59
C ALA A 31 -6.81 -1.47 7.75
N GLY A 32 -6.83 -1.99 8.98
CA GLY A 32 -7.11 -3.40 9.27
C GLY A 32 -8.60 -3.77 9.17
N ALA A 33 -9.53 -2.86 9.52
CA ALA A 33 -10.95 -3.17 9.64
C ALA A 33 -11.80 -2.80 8.40
N LEU A 34 -11.47 -1.71 7.71
CA LEU A 34 -12.25 -1.20 6.58
C LEU A 34 -12.22 -2.15 5.37
N PRO A 35 -11.05 -2.66 4.90
CA PRO A 35 -11.00 -3.53 3.72
C PRO A 35 -11.78 -4.84 3.90
N PRO A 36 -11.70 -5.58 5.03
CA PRO A 36 -12.58 -6.72 5.28
C PRO A 36 -14.07 -6.35 5.27
N ALA A 37 -14.45 -5.20 5.83
CA ALA A 37 -15.84 -4.75 5.84
C ALA A 37 -16.36 -4.48 4.42
N LEU A 38 -15.56 -3.86 3.55
CA LEU A 38 -15.90 -3.64 2.15
C LEU A 38 -15.97 -4.95 1.35
N ARG A 39 -15.10 -5.93 1.64
CA ARG A 39 -15.18 -7.27 1.03
C ARG A 39 -16.49 -7.97 1.33
N ARG A 40 -17.03 -7.82 2.55
CA ARG A 40 -18.37 -8.34 2.89
C ARG A 40 -19.50 -7.67 2.09
N GLN A 41 -19.25 -6.51 1.50
CA GLN A 41 -20.17 -5.80 0.60
C GLN A 41 -19.90 -6.08 -0.89
N GLY A 42 -19.04 -7.06 -1.21
CA GLY A 42 -18.75 -7.46 -2.59
C GLY A 42 -17.67 -6.64 -3.29
N VAL A 43 -16.88 -5.83 -2.56
CA VAL A 43 -15.74 -5.09 -3.11
C VAL A 43 -14.48 -5.96 -3.03
N ASP A 44 -13.72 -6.11 -4.12
CA ASP A 44 -12.41 -6.78 -4.08
C ASP A 44 -11.34 -5.81 -3.56
N CYS A 45 -11.23 -5.73 -2.23
CA CYS A 45 -10.19 -4.95 -1.57
C CYS A 45 -8.89 -5.75 -1.39
N ARG A 46 -7.76 -5.07 -1.54
CA ARG A 46 -6.42 -5.52 -1.19
C ARG A 46 -5.66 -4.41 -0.47
N ILE A 47 -4.67 -4.77 0.32
CA ILE A 47 -3.82 -3.81 1.06
C ILE A 47 -2.38 -3.91 0.57
N VAL A 48 -1.69 -2.77 0.45
CA VAL A 48 -0.23 -2.71 0.44
C VAL A 48 0.27 -1.88 1.62
N THR A 49 1.26 -2.42 2.34
CA THR A 49 1.89 -1.80 3.51
C THR A 49 3.37 -2.16 3.56
N PRO A 50 4.24 -1.34 4.18
CA PRO A 50 5.62 -1.72 4.40
C PRO A 50 5.75 -2.96 5.29
N ALA A 51 6.75 -3.78 4.99
CA ALA A 51 7.27 -4.80 5.90
C ALA A 51 8.29 -4.13 6.84
N TRP A 52 7.80 -3.44 7.87
CA TRP A 52 8.65 -2.93 8.95
C TRP A 52 9.35 -4.07 9.70
N ASP A 53 10.35 -3.72 10.50
CA ASP A 53 11.17 -4.67 11.25
C ASP A 53 10.35 -5.75 11.97
N GLY A 54 10.73 -7.01 11.75
CA GLY A 54 10.15 -8.16 12.41
C GLY A 54 8.77 -8.58 11.91
N ILE A 55 8.10 -7.83 11.02
CA ILE A 55 6.75 -8.19 10.54
C ILE A 55 6.75 -9.53 9.79
N LEU A 56 7.69 -9.73 8.87
CA LEU A 56 7.72 -10.96 8.07
C LEU A 56 7.96 -12.19 8.94
N ASP A 57 8.81 -12.07 9.97
CA ASP A 57 9.09 -13.14 10.91
C ASP A 57 7.89 -13.39 11.83
N ALA A 58 7.27 -12.33 12.37
CA ALA A 58 6.06 -12.44 13.17
C ALA A 58 4.90 -13.13 12.41
N ILE A 59 4.79 -12.93 11.10
CA ILE A 59 3.79 -13.61 10.26
C ILE A 59 4.12 -15.09 10.11
N ARG A 60 5.39 -15.44 9.89
CA ARG A 60 5.84 -16.83 9.82
C ARG A 60 5.61 -17.55 11.15
N ASP A 61 5.92 -16.91 12.27
CA ASP A 61 5.75 -17.45 13.61
C ASP A 61 4.28 -17.71 13.95
N ARG A 62 3.37 -16.90 13.41
CA ARG A 62 1.91 -17.10 13.50
C ARG A 62 1.38 -18.18 12.55
N GLY A 63 2.24 -18.80 11.73
CA GLY A 63 1.85 -19.80 10.75
C GLY A 63 0.98 -19.27 9.61
N LEU A 64 0.97 -17.95 9.38
CA LEU A 64 0.19 -17.37 8.30
C LEU A 64 0.88 -17.62 6.95
N PRO A 65 0.13 -17.98 5.88
CA PRO A 65 0.71 -18.20 4.57
C PRO A 65 1.39 -16.93 4.04
N LEU A 66 2.71 -17.01 3.88
CA LEU A 66 3.53 -15.92 3.35
C LEU A 66 4.23 -16.38 2.08
N THR A 67 3.84 -15.82 0.93
CA THR A 67 4.38 -16.20 -0.38
C THR A 67 5.08 -15.02 -1.03
N ARG A 68 6.30 -15.24 -1.53
CA ARG A 68 7.01 -14.21 -2.31
C ARG A 68 6.36 -14.05 -3.68
N VAL A 69 6.08 -12.82 -4.09
CA VAL A 69 5.66 -12.50 -5.46
C VAL A 69 6.90 -12.54 -6.37
N SER A 70 6.76 -13.12 -7.56
CA SER A 70 7.88 -13.37 -8.47
C SER A 70 8.58 -12.10 -8.94
N ARG A 71 7.80 -11.05 -9.22
CA ARG A 71 8.30 -9.71 -9.54
C ARG A 71 8.21 -8.83 -8.29
N GLY A 72 9.32 -8.18 -7.93
CA GLY A 72 9.32 -7.11 -6.93
C GLY A 72 8.64 -5.84 -7.45
N VAL A 73 8.93 -4.71 -6.85
CA VAL A 73 8.46 -3.40 -7.33
C VAL A 73 9.61 -2.41 -7.38
N GLU A 74 9.48 -1.42 -8.26
CA GLU A 74 10.47 -0.37 -8.45
C GLU A 74 9.83 1.01 -8.34
N ALA A 75 10.57 1.97 -7.78
CA ALA A 75 10.19 3.37 -7.76
C ALA A 75 11.42 4.25 -7.95
N VAL A 76 11.27 5.32 -8.74
CA VAL A 76 12.34 6.29 -8.94
C VAL A 76 12.19 7.42 -7.95
N VAL A 77 13.15 7.58 -7.05
CA VAL A 77 13.19 8.65 -6.03
C VAL A 77 14.59 9.25 -6.05
N ARG A 78 14.69 10.58 -6.15
CA ARG A 78 15.98 11.31 -6.21
C ARG A 78 16.98 10.73 -7.23
N TRP A 79 16.50 10.40 -8.43
CA TRP A 79 17.32 9.83 -9.52
C TRP A 79 17.86 8.42 -9.24
N GLU A 80 17.43 7.76 -8.17
CA GLU A 80 17.77 6.39 -7.85
C GLU A 80 16.58 5.47 -8.07
N ILE A 81 16.84 4.24 -8.53
CA ILE A 81 15.82 3.18 -8.62
C ILE A 81 15.82 2.42 -7.31
N LEU A 82 14.83 2.72 -6.48
CA LEU A 82 14.55 1.97 -5.26
C LEU A 82 13.80 0.69 -5.63
N ARG A 83 14.20 -0.42 -5.01
CA ARG A 83 13.64 -1.75 -5.25
C ARG A 83 13.10 -2.35 -3.97
N GLY A 84 12.03 -3.11 -4.09
CA GLY A 84 11.43 -3.85 -2.99
C GLY A 84 10.97 -5.23 -3.41
N THR A 85 11.10 -6.19 -2.49
CA THR A 85 10.45 -7.49 -2.62
C THR A 85 8.99 -7.33 -2.17
N VAL A 86 8.07 -8.00 -2.86
CA VAL A 86 6.67 -8.05 -2.44
C VAL A 86 6.38 -9.43 -1.89
N TRP A 87 5.89 -9.47 -0.65
CA TRP A 87 5.35 -10.67 -0.04
C TRP A 87 3.84 -10.59 0.01
N LYS A 88 3.14 -11.69 -0.26
CA LYS A 88 1.70 -11.82 -0.15
C LYS A 88 1.37 -12.64 1.09
N CYS A 89 0.54 -12.06 1.95
CA CYS A 89 -0.13 -12.73 3.07
C CYS A 89 -1.64 -12.76 2.82
N LEU A 90 -2.33 -13.74 3.39
CA LEU A 90 -3.79 -13.76 3.50
C LEU A 90 -4.19 -13.64 4.98
N VAL A 91 -5.08 -12.70 5.29
CA VAL A 91 -5.71 -12.57 6.61
C VAL A 91 -7.20 -12.62 6.39
N ASP A 92 -7.88 -13.68 6.84
CA ASP A 92 -9.32 -13.85 6.64
C ASP A 92 -9.77 -13.57 5.18
N ASP A 93 -9.09 -14.22 4.22
CA ASP A 93 -9.26 -14.05 2.77
C ASP A 93 -8.94 -12.66 2.20
N LEU A 94 -8.46 -11.71 3.01
CA LEU A 94 -7.94 -10.43 2.54
C LEU A 94 -6.50 -10.57 2.04
N PRO A 95 -6.20 -10.26 0.77
CA PRO A 95 -4.83 -10.16 0.29
C PRO A 95 -4.13 -8.93 0.85
N VAL A 96 -3.03 -9.16 1.56
CA VAL A 96 -2.14 -8.13 2.08
C VAL A 96 -0.77 -8.28 1.45
N TYR A 97 -0.28 -7.20 0.84
CA TYR A 97 1.03 -7.12 0.23
C TYR A 97 1.99 -6.36 1.13
N LEU A 98 3.05 -7.03 1.55
CA LEU A 98 4.08 -6.49 2.41
C LEU A 98 5.27 -6.12 1.54
N LEU A 99 5.56 -4.82 1.51
CA LEU A 99 6.66 -4.26 0.75
C LEU A 99 7.94 -4.28 1.58
N ASP A 100 8.88 -5.14 1.19
CA ASP A 100 10.12 -5.38 1.89
C ASP A 100 11.30 -4.70 1.19
N SER A 101 12.04 -3.89 1.93
CA SER A 101 13.17 -3.10 1.46
C SER A 101 14.03 -2.67 2.66
N PRO A 102 15.36 -2.56 2.50
CA PRO A 102 16.24 -2.00 3.56
C PRO A 102 15.81 -0.62 4.06
N LEU A 103 15.02 0.13 3.27
CA LEU A 103 14.47 1.43 3.64
C LEU A 103 13.52 1.40 4.85
N PHE A 104 12.93 0.25 5.17
CA PHE A 104 12.02 0.09 6.31
C PHE A 104 12.73 -0.45 7.55
N GLY A 105 13.97 -0.93 7.39
CA GLY A 105 14.73 -1.54 8.46
C GLY A 105 15.31 -0.53 9.46
N GLY A 106 15.32 -0.90 10.74
CA GLY A 106 15.87 -0.13 11.86
C GLY A 106 15.13 1.18 12.14
N ARG A 107 13.88 1.32 11.69
CA ARG A 107 13.15 2.60 11.67
C ARG A 107 11.83 2.53 12.43
N ARG A 108 11.47 3.65 13.05
CA ARG A 108 10.10 3.88 13.50
C ARG A 108 9.20 4.07 12.28
N ILE A 109 7.95 3.61 12.37
CA ILE A 109 6.96 3.80 11.30
C ILE A 109 6.82 5.28 10.97
N TYR A 110 6.61 6.11 11.98
CA TYR A 110 6.61 7.56 11.85
C TYR A 110 7.90 8.15 12.43
N PRO A 111 8.60 9.02 11.68
CA PRO A 111 9.78 9.69 12.19
C PRO A 111 9.40 10.74 13.23
N ASN A 112 10.34 11.08 14.11
CA ASN A 112 10.15 12.19 15.06
C ASN A 112 10.15 13.54 14.30
N ASP A 113 11.04 13.67 13.33
CA ASP A 113 11.17 14.86 12.48
C ASP A 113 10.95 14.51 11.01
N VAL A 114 10.11 15.30 10.35
CA VAL A 114 9.87 15.18 8.91
C VAL A 114 11.00 15.91 8.17
N THR A 115 11.93 15.13 7.63
CA THR A 115 13.07 15.60 6.84
C THR A 115 13.00 14.95 5.47
N ALA A 116 13.80 15.45 4.54
CA ALA A 116 13.82 14.92 3.19
C ALA A 116 14.20 13.42 3.15
N ASP A 117 14.97 12.92 4.12
CA ASP A 117 15.39 11.51 4.20
C ASP A 117 14.39 10.64 4.96
N SER A 118 13.73 11.21 5.98
CA SER A 118 12.71 10.47 6.74
C SER A 118 11.43 10.22 5.94
N VAL A 119 11.18 11.00 4.88
CA VAL A 119 10.05 10.79 3.96
C VAL A 119 10.32 9.76 2.84
N ILE A 120 11.57 9.37 2.60
CA ILE A 120 11.92 8.43 1.51
C ILE A 120 11.15 7.11 1.60
N PRO A 121 11.00 6.44 2.77
CA PRO A 121 10.22 5.21 2.87
C PRO A 121 8.76 5.38 2.42
N PHE A 122 8.15 6.54 2.69
CA PHE A 122 6.77 6.84 2.31
C PHE A 122 6.63 7.19 0.81
N LEU A 123 7.62 7.88 0.24
CA LEU A 123 7.72 8.06 -1.21
C LEU A 123 7.87 6.70 -1.91
N PHE A 124 8.72 5.83 -1.37
CA PHE A 124 8.91 4.48 -1.89
C PHE A 124 7.61 3.68 -1.83
N LEU A 125 6.94 3.60 -0.67
CA LEU A 125 5.63 2.96 -0.51
C LEU A 125 4.61 3.46 -1.55
N SER A 126 4.49 4.78 -1.68
CA SER A 126 3.53 5.42 -2.57
C SER A 126 3.78 5.09 -4.04
N LEU A 127 5.01 5.26 -4.52
CA LEU A 127 5.33 5.04 -5.93
C LEU A 127 5.39 3.54 -6.26
N ALA A 128 5.83 2.71 -5.33
CA ALA A 128 5.80 1.26 -5.47
C ALA A 128 4.36 0.73 -5.57
N ALA A 129 3.39 1.37 -4.92
CA ALA A 129 1.97 1.00 -5.06
C ALA A 129 1.44 1.21 -6.49
N LEU A 130 2.04 2.11 -7.28
CA LEU A 130 1.70 2.32 -8.69
C LEU A 130 2.35 1.26 -9.61
N ASP A 131 3.46 0.65 -9.20
CA ASP A 131 4.12 -0.44 -9.93
C ASP A 131 3.62 -1.83 -9.52
N LEU A 132 3.08 -1.96 -8.29
CA LEU A 132 2.55 -3.19 -7.73
C LEU A 132 1.56 -3.94 -8.64
N PRO A 133 0.61 -3.28 -9.35
CA PRO A 133 -0.37 -3.98 -10.19
C PRO A 133 0.23 -4.92 -11.23
N GLU A 134 1.39 -4.57 -11.78
CA GLU A 134 2.14 -5.41 -12.73
C GLU A 134 2.71 -6.65 -12.04
N SER A 135 3.23 -6.51 -10.81
CA SER A 135 3.79 -7.63 -10.04
C SER A 135 2.76 -8.67 -9.65
N ILE A 136 1.58 -8.22 -9.25
CA ILE A 136 0.52 -9.09 -8.71
C ILE A 136 -0.52 -9.50 -9.76
N ARG A 137 -0.35 -9.02 -11.01
CA ARG A 137 -1.29 -9.21 -12.13
C ARG A 137 -2.74 -8.90 -11.75
N TRP A 138 -2.91 -7.83 -10.99
CA TRP A 138 -4.21 -7.35 -10.53
C TRP A 138 -4.20 -5.83 -10.53
N ARG A 139 -5.15 -5.23 -11.25
CA ARG A 139 -5.24 -3.77 -11.42
C ARG A 139 -6.41 -3.22 -10.61
N PRO A 140 -6.17 -2.34 -9.62
CA PRO A 140 -7.24 -1.64 -8.92
C PRO A 140 -7.94 -0.63 -9.84
N ARG A 141 -9.21 -0.33 -9.55
CA ARG A 141 -9.92 0.82 -10.14
C ARG A 141 -9.85 2.04 -9.22
N ILE A 142 -9.73 1.81 -7.91
CA ILE A 142 -9.56 2.85 -6.90
C ILE A 142 -8.27 2.59 -6.11
N ILE A 143 -7.47 3.62 -5.91
CA ILE A 143 -6.38 3.62 -4.94
C ILE A 143 -6.78 4.50 -3.76
N HIS A 144 -6.99 3.88 -2.60
CA HIS A 144 -7.33 4.55 -1.37
C HIS A 144 -6.06 4.84 -0.58
N CYS A 145 -5.69 6.11 -0.51
CA CYS A 145 -4.50 6.62 0.14
C CYS A 145 -4.84 7.02 1.58
N HIS A 146 -4.22 6.34 2.55
CA HIS A 146 -4.37 6.63 3.97
C HIS A 146 -3.26 7.62 4.43
N ASP A 147 -3.68 8.83 4.76
CA ASP A 147 -2.90 9.93 5.33
C ASP A 147 -1.72 10.45 4.47
N TRP A 148 -1.06 11.51 4.95
CA TRP A 148 -0.03 12.25 4.25
C TRP A 148 1.11 11.37 3.69
N THR A 149 1.44 10.28 4.39
CA THR A 149 2.47 9.31 3.95
C THR A 149 2.18 8.67 2.59
N THR A 150 0.92 8.65 2.16
CA THR A 150 0.48 8.05 0.89
C THR A 150 -0.08 9.07 -0.10
N ALA A 151 -0.17 10.33 0.29
CA ALA A 151 -0.50 11.45 -0.59
C ALA A 151 0.41 11.55 -1.85
N PRO A 152 1.70 11.14 -1.83
CA PRO A 152 2.52 11.15 -3.04
C PRO A 152 1.96 10.31 -4.19
N VAL A 153 1.11 9.30 -3.94
CA VAL A 153 0.38 8.58 -5.00
C VAL A 153 -0.42 9.54 -5.87
N ILE A 154 -1.19 10.41 -5.22
CA ILE A 154 -2.11 11.36 -5.88
C ILE A 154 -1.30 12.43 -6.62
N GLY A 155 -0.26 12.95 -5.96
CA GLY A 155 0.66 13.91 -6.58
C GLY A 155 1.37 13.33 -7.82
N ALA A 156 1.79 12.06 -7.74
CA ALA A 156 2.43 11.38 -8.85
C ALA A 156 1.48 11.19 -10.04
N LEU A 157 0.25 10.72 -9.79
CA LEU A 157 -0.76 10.56 -10.83
C LEU A 157 -1.17 11.89 -11.48
N THR A 158 -1.09 13.01 -10.75
CA THR A 158 -1.55 14.31 -11.28
C THR A 158 -0.43 15.06 -12.02
N TRP A 159 0.77 15.11 -11.46
CA TRP A 159 1.81 16.05 -11.91
C TRP A 159 3.13 15.41 -12.32
N HIS A 160 3.42 14.17 -11.94
CA HIS A 160 4.71 13.56 -12.24
C HIS A 160 4.81 13.15 -13.71
N GLN A 161 5.90 13.51 -14.39
CA GLN A 161 6.08 13.32 -15.85
C GLN A 161 5.84 11.88 -16.32
N TYR A 162 6.35 10.89 -15.59
CA TYR A 162 6.11 9.47 -15.88
C TYR A 162 4.72 9.00 -15.43
N TYR A 163 4.39 9.08 -14.14
CA TYR A 163 3.18 8.48 -13.57
C TYR A 163 1.86 9.14 -14.03
N ARG A 164 1.87 10.40 -14.50
CA ARG A 164 0.66 11.07 -15.01
C ARG A 164 0.01 10.34 -16.19
N ARG A 165 0.75 9.50 -16.90
CA ARG A 165 0.19 8.68 -17.98
C ARG A 165 -0.85 7.67 -17.48
N PHE A 166 -0.83 7.33 -16.20
CA PHE A 166 -1.77 6.44 -15.53
C PHE A 166 -2.95 7.17 -14.86
N PHE A 167 -3.03 8.50 -14.98
CA PHE A 167 -4.05 9.30 -14.29
C PHE A 167 -5.48 8.82 -14.56
N ASN A 168 -5.79 8.44 -15.81
CA ASN A 168 -7.12 7.99 -16.18
C ASN A 168 -7.40 6.53 -15.80
N ASP A 169 -6.36 5.76 -15.47
CA ASP A 169 -6.47 4.33 -15.13
C ASP A 169 -7.01 4.12 -13.71
N TYR A 170 -6.77 5.09 -12.83
CA TYR A 170 -7.13 5.01 -11.42
C TYR A 170 -8.05 6.15 -11.00
N ARG A 171 -8.99 5.86 -10.10
CA ARG A 171 -9.60 6.87 -9.23
C ARG A 171 -8.89 6.86 -7.89
N THR A 172 -8.84 7.99 -7.21
CA THR A 172 -8.17 8.10 -5.90
C THR A 172 -9.15 8.52 -4.83
N VAL A 173 -8.97 7.98 -3.62
CA VAL A 173 -9.63 8.44 -2.40
C VAL A 173 -8.52 8.77 -1.42
N PHE A 174 -8.61 9.92 -0.76
CA PHE A 174 -7.67 10.33 0.28
C PHE A 174 -8.39 10.45 1.61
N THR A 175 -7.85 9.85 2.66
CA THR A 175 -8.40 9.95 4.02
C THR A 175 -7.34 10.41 4.98
N ILE A 176 -7.60 11.51 5.67
CA ILE A 176 -6.79 12.03 6.77
C ILE A 176 -7.33 11.41 8.05
N HIS A 177 -6.48 10.75 8.85
CA HIS A 177 -6.91 10.06 10.07
C HIS A 177 -6.69 10.92 11.31
N ASN A 178 -5.80 11.92 11.23
CA ASN A 178 -5.59 12.89 12.29
C ASN A 178 -5.40 14.29 11.69
N LEU A 179 -6.16 15.26 12.18
CA LEU A 179 -6.03 16.68 11.81
C LEU A 179 -5.02 17.44 12.68
N ALA A 180 -4.54 16.82 13.77
CA ALA A 180 -3.60 17.42 14.73
C ALA A 180 -2.14 17.01 14.48
N HIS A 181 -1.86 16.28 13.41
CA HIS A 181 -0.52 16.03 12.90
C HIS A 181 -0.24 16.89 11.67
#